data_AF-A0A842ZWA6-F1
#
_entry.id   AF-A0A842ZWA6-F1
#
_cell.length_a   1.000
_cell.length_b   1.000
_cell.length_c   1.000
_cell.angle_alpha   90.00
_cell.angle_beta   90.00
_cell.angle_gamma   90.00
#
_symmetry.space_group_name_H-M   'P 1'
#
loop_
_entity.id
_entity.type
_entity.pdbx_description
1 polymer ?
#
loop_
_entity_poly.entity_id
_entity_poly.type
_entity_poly.pdbx_seq_one_letter_code
_entity_poly.pdbx_strand_id
1 'polypeptide(L)' 'MVYTYEGWTLYTRSVNLKGGRQQTIYFFSKRSPKSGTPCDLPNGYAVGVNKRTSLPYLKKK' A
#
# COMPACT_ATOMS: atom_id res chain seq x y z
N MET A 1 -9.45 10.56 2.50
CA MET A 1 -9.01 11.06 1.18
C MET A 1 -7.94 10.13 0.63
N VAL A 2 -8.21 9.51 -0.51
CA VAL A 2 -7.29 8.54 -1.15
C VAL A 2 -5.90 9.13 -1.34
N TYR A 3 -4.88 8.43 -0.85
CA TYR A 3 -3.51 8.88 -0.96
C TYR A 3 -2.91 8.49 -2.32
N THR A 4 -2.27 9.46 -2.98
CA THR A 4 -1.56 9.27 -4.25
C THR A 4 -0.13 9.79 -4.17
N TYR A 5 0.78 9.15 -4.90
CA TYR A 5 2.20 9.50 -4.97
C TYR A 5 2.70 9.26 -6.39
N GLU A 6 3.09 10.31 -7.12
CA GLU A 6 3.66 10.22 -8.48
C GLU A 6 2.87 9.28 -9.44
N GLY A 7 1.53 9.39 -9.43
CA GLY A 7 0.64 8.57 -10.25
C GLY A 7 0.39 7.15 -9.72
N TRP A 8 0.90 6.83 -8.54
CA TRP A 8 0.54 5.62 -7.79
C TRP A 8 -0.54 5.93 -6.76
N THR A 9 -1.53 5.06 -6.65
CA THR A 9 -2.57 5.14 -5.62
C THR A 9 -2.30 4.11 -4.53
N LEU A 10 -2.47 4.48 -3.26
CA LEU A 10 -2.37 3.58 -2.13
C LEU A 10 -3.67 2.80 -1.94
N TYR A 11 -3.55 1.48 -1.84
CA TYR A 11 -4.64 0.56 -1.57
C TYR A 11 -4.36 -0.26 -0.31
N THR A 12 -5.44 -0.71 0.31
CA THR A 12 -5.40 -1.63 1.44
C THR A 12 -6.28 -2.85 1.20
N ARG A 13 -5.90 -4.00 1.77
CA ARG A 13 -6.78 -5.17 1.85
C ARG A 13 -6.43 -6.05 3.06
N SER A 14 -7.43 -6.72 3.60
CA SER A 14 -7.23 -7.79 4.57
C SER A 14 -6.89 -9.08 3.84
N VAL A 15 -5.84 -9.76 4.28
CA VAL A 15 -5.43 -11.07 3.77
C VAL A 15 -5.31 -12.05 4.93
N ASN A 16 -5.65 -13.31 4.67
CA ASN A 16 -5.41 -14.40 5.60
C ASN A 16 -4.05 -15.02 5.25
N LEU A 17 -3.10 -14.96 6.17
CA LEU A 17 -1.78 -15.56 6.01
C LEU A 17 -1.82 -17.05 6.32
N LYS A 18 -0.78 -17.76 5.87
CA LYS A 18 -0.54 -19.15 6.28
C LYS A 18 -0.39 -19.19 7.81
N GLY A 19 -1.24 -19.97 8.46
CA GLY A 19 -1.35 -20.02 9.94
C GLY A 19 -2.60 -19.33 10.51
N GLY A 20 -3.55 -18.89 9.68
CA GLY A 20 -4.86 -18.39 10.13
C GLY A 20 -4.86 -16.93 10.61
N ARG A 21 -3.69 -16.28 10.66
CA ARG A 21 -3.58 -14.87 11.03
C ARG A 21 -4.13 -13.98 9.92
N GLN A 22 -5.09 -13.14 10.26
CA GLN A 22 -5.54 -12.05 9.39
C GLN A 22 -4.57 -10.86 9.53
N GLN A 23 -4.16 -10.29 8.40
CA GLN A 23 -3.32 -9.10 8.34
C GLN A 23 -3.83 -8.12 7.29
N THR A 24 -3.84 -6.84 7.62
CA THR A 24 -4.04 -5.77 6.65
C THR A 24 -2.73 -5.46 5.95
N ILE A 25 -2.73 -5.52 4.62
CA ILE A 25 -1.59 -5.14 3.80
C ILE A 25 -1.90 -3.87 3.02
N TYR A 26 -0.87 -3.06 2.82
CA TYR A 26 -0.90 -1.84 2.04
C TYR A 26 -0.01 -1.99 0.82
N PHE A 27 -0.46 -1.48 -0.33
CA PHE A 27 0.31 -1.57 -1.57
C PHE A 27 -0.04 -0.42 -2.52
N PHE A 28 0.93 -0.03 -3.35
CA PHE A 28 0.74 0.99 -4.37
C PHE A 28 0.43 0.36 -5.73
N SER A 29 -0.48 0.97 -6.49
CA SER A 29 -0.79 0.59 -7.86
C SER A 29 -1.08 1.80 -8.75
N LYS A 30 -0.58 1.79 -9.99
CA LYS A 30 -0.90 2.81 -11.01
C LYS A 30 -2.27 2.62 -11.66
N ARG A 31 -2.82 1.41 -11.58
CA ARG A 31 -4.12 1.04 -12.16
C ARG A 31 -5.04 0.54 -11.06
N SER A 32 -6.35 0.48 -11.34
CA SER A 32 -7.28 -0.17 -10.44
C SER A 32 -6.91 -1.65 -10.25
N PRO A 33 -6.56 -2.08 -9.03
CA PRO A 33 -6.22 -3.47 -8.77
C PRO A 33 -7.48 -4.36 -8.80
N LYS A 34 -7.29 -5.67 -9.00
CA LYS A 34 -8.37 -6.66 -8.91
C LYS A 34 -8.92 -6.82 -7.49
N SER A 35 -8.20 -6.32 -6.48
CA SER A 35 -8.57 -6.47 -5.08
C SER A 35 -8.03 -5.31 -4.25
N GLY A 36 -8.70 -5.01 -3.15
CA GLY A 36 -8.33 -3.94 -2.23
C GLY A 36 -9.03 -2.64 -2.57
N THR A 37 -9.08 -1.76 -1.58
CA THR A 37 -9.77 -0.46 -1.67
C THR A 37 -8.74 0.67 -1.55
N PRO A 38 -8.91 1.77 -2.31
CA PRO A 38 -8.08 2.95 -2.12
C PRO A 38 -8.17 3.44 -0.68
N CYS A 39 -7.05 3.87 -0.09
CA CYS A 39 -7.04 4.37 1.28
C CYS A 39 -6.09 5.54 1.49
N ASP A 40 -6.24 6.17 2.64
CA ASP A 40 -5.38 7.23 3.12
C ASP A 40 -4.03 6.65 3.62
N LEU A 41 -3.02 7.50 3.76
CA LEU A 41 -1.73 7.10 4.33
C LEU A 41 -1.91 6.81 5.83
N PRO A 42 -1.63 5.58 6.31
CA PRO A 42 -1.79 5.26 7.73
C PRO A 42 -0.83 6.06 8.62
N ASN A 43 -1.31 6.43 9.81
CA ASN A 43 -0.53 7.14 10.81
C ASN A 43 0.75 6.36 11.18
N GLY A 44 1.86 7.07 11.32
CA GLY A 44 3.17 6.48 11.64
C GLY A 44 3.89 5.83 10.45
N TYR A 45 3.37 6.00 9.22
CA TYR A 45 4.06 5.56 8.01
C TYR A 45 4.48 6.77 7.14
N ALA A 46 5.49 6.55 6.31
CA ALA A 46 5.97 7.45 5.27
C ALA A 46 6.16 6.67 3.97
N VAL A 47 6.18 7.35 2.84
CA VAL A 47 6.46 6.73 1.54
C VAL A 47 7.95 6.74 1.28
N GLY A 48 8.51 5.57 0.97
CA GLY A 48 9.84 5.43 0.39
C GLY A 48 9.73 4.97 -1.05
N VAL A 49 10.71 5.31 -1.89
CA VAL A 49 10.79 4.81 -3.27
C VAL A 49 11.99 3.88 -3.39
N ASN A 50 11.76 2.69 -3.94
CA ASN A 50 12.86 1.76 -4.22
C ASN A 50 13.69 2.31 -5.38
N LYS A 51 14.96 2.67 -5.13
CA LYS A 51 15.84 3.26 -6.15
C LYS A 51 16.09 2.36 -7.38
N ARG A 52 15.97 1.04 -7.24
CA ARG A 52 16.20 0.08 -8.33
C ARG A 52 14.99 -0.09 -9.24
N THR A 53 13.77 0.00 -8.70
CA THR A 53 12.53 -0.30 -9.44
C THR A 53 11.58 0.89 -9.57
N SER A 54 11.88 2.00 -8.90
CA SER A 54 11.02 3.18 -8.73
C SER A 54 9.64 2.86 -8.13
N LEU A 55 9.50 1.71 -7.46
CA LEU A 55 8.26 1.30 -6.81
C LEU A 55 8.14 1.97 -5.44
N PRO A 56 7.07 2.75 -5.17
CA PRO A 56 6.81 3.27 -3.85
C PRO A 56 6.36 2.15 -2.89
N TYR A 57 6.78 2.28 -1.63
CA TYR A 57 6.42 1.40 -0.55
C TYR A 57 6.20 2.19 0.75
N LEU A 58 5.40 1.64 1.66
CA LEU A 58 5.26 2.22 2.99
C LEU A 58 6.43 1.80 3.88
N LYS A 59 7.06 2.79 4.50
CA LYS A 59 8.08 2.62 5.53
C LYS A 59 7.51 3.12 6.86
N LYS A 60 7.72 2.37 7.94
CA LYS A 60 7.39 2.84 9.28
C LYS A 60 8.32 4.01 9.63
N LYS A 61 7.76 5.08 10.19
CA LYS A 61 8.55 6.18 10.76
C LYS A 61 9.38 5.69 11.93
#